data_AF-A0A2R6IR86-F1
#
_entry.id   AF-A0A2R6IR86-F1
#
_cell.length_a   1.000
_cell.length_b   1.000
_cell.length_c   1.000
_cell.angle_alpha   90.00
_cell.angle_beta   90.00
_cell.angle_gamma   90.00
#
_symmetry.space_group_name_H-M   'P 1'
#
loop_
_entity.id
_entity.type
_entity.pdbx_description
1 polymer ?
#
loop_
_entity_poly.entity_id
_entity_poly.type
_entity_poly.pdbx_seq_one_letter_code
_entity_poly.pdbx_strand_id
1 'polypeptide(L)'
;MTDDPEPVEMTVSDGPPTRYERVVTFVFELDGETHDLHGYRKADEYSGIFVPFRDKTTGQETDGGGRYLGLEPEGDLSTVETVTLDFNLASTPFCAFNDAFACSLPPEENWLETTIEAGERGY
;
A
#
# COMPACT_ATOMS: atom_id res chain seq x y z
N MET A 1 4.25 -7.87 23.02
CA MET A 1 3.40 -8.85 22.33
C MET A 1 3.86 -8.78 20.90
N THR A 2 4.64 -9.76 20.46
CA THR A 2 5.13 -9.80 19.07
C THR A 2 3.94 -10.21 18.24
N ASP A 3 3.38 -9.28 17.48
CA ASP A 3 2.37 -9.59 16.47
C ASP A 3 3.10 -10.42 15.41
N ASP A 4 2.83 -11.72 15.37
CA ASP A 4 3.39 -12.59 14.33
C ASP A 4 2.85 -12.10 12.98
N PRO A 5 3.70 -11.98 11.94
CA PRO A 5 3.27 -11.45 10.65
C PRO A 5 2.09 -12.27 10.10
N GLU A 6 0.97 -11.61 9.84
CA GLU A 6 -0.24 -12.28 9.39
C GLU A 6 -0.22 -12.48 7.87
N PRO A 7 -0.38 -13.72 7.36
CA PRO A 7 -0.36 -13.97 5.93
C PRO A 7 -1.62 -13.41 5.26
N VAL A 8 -1.44 -12.68 4.17
CA VAL A 8 -2.50 -12.08 3.36
C VAL A 8 -2.31 -12.50 1.90
N GLU A 9 -3.39 -12.99 1.28
CA GLU A 9 -3.42 -13.29 -0.15
C GLU A 9 -3.92 -12.05 -0.90
N MET A 10 -3.01 -11.36 -1.57
CA MET A 10 -3.38 -10.22 -2.42
C MET A 10 -3.83 -10.73 -3.79
N THR A 11 -5.01 -10.26 -4.21
CA THR A 11 -5.54 -10.55 -5.54
C THR A 11 -4.66 -9.88 -6.58
N VAL A 12 -4.38 -10.58 -7.67
CA VAL A 12 -3.61 -10.05 -8.80
C VAL A 12 -4.52 -10.01 -10.04
N SER A 13 -4.51 -8.91 -10.79
CA SER A 13 -5.43 -8.68 -11.92
C SER A 13 -5.38 -9.77 -13.01
N ASP A 14 -4.17 -10.26 -13.30
CA ASP A 14 -3.92 -11.27 -14.33
C ASP A 14 -2.90 -12.31 -13.82
N GLY A 15 -3.37 -13.25 -13.01
CA GLY A 15 -2.53 -14.30 -12.43
C GLY A 15 -3.07 -14.89 -11.14
N PRO A 16 -2.38 -15.89 -10.56
CA PRO A 16 -2.72 -16.40 -9.24
C PRO A 16 -2.49 -15.32 -8.17
N PRO A 17 -3.24 -15.35 -7.05
CA PRO A 17 -2.99 -14.46 -5.93
C PRO A 17 -1.56 -14.63 -5.42
N THR A 18 -0.97 -13.52 -4.99
CA THR A 18 0.39 -13.50 -4.42
C THR A 18 0.30 -13.44 -2.91
N ARG A 19 1.17 -14.19 -2.23
CA ARG A 19 1.24 -14.20 -0.77
C ARG A 19 2.12 -13.07 -0.26
N TYR A 20 1.55 -12.32 0.67
CA TYR A 20 2.21 -11.29 1.44
C TYR A 20 2.05 -11.57 2.93
N GLU A 21 2.85 -10.89 3.73
CA GLU A 21 2.80 -10.89 5.18
C GLU A 21 2.51 -9.47 5.63
N ARG A 22 1.46 -9.25 6.42
CA ARG A 22 1.25 -7.98 7.12
C ARG A 22 2.32 -7.85 8.19
N VAL A 23 3.17 -6.83 8.05
CA VAL A 23 4.33 -6.62 8.93
C VAL A 23 4.19 -5.39 9.80
N VAL A 24 3.28 -4.47 9.44
CA VAL A 24 3.06 -3.23 10.18
C VAL A 24 1.67 -2.66 9.88
N THR A 25 1.09 -1.96 10.85
CA THR A 25 -0.09 -1.11 10.67
C THR A 25 0.31 0.31 11.02
N PHE A 26 0.19 1.21 10.05
CA PHE A 26 0.41 2.64 10.24
C PHE A 26 -0.92 3.28 10.62
N VAL A 27 -0.96 3.97 11.75
CA VAL A 27 -2.12 4.76 12.17
C VAL A 27 -1.74 6.23 12.06
N PHE A 28 -2.57 7.03 11.39
CA PHE A 28 -2.31 8.45 11.16
C PHE A 28 -3.60 9.26 11.21
N GLU A 29 -3.47 10.56 11.40
CA GLU A 29 -4.58 11.51 11.33
C GLU A 29 -4.53 12.27 10.00
N LEU A 30 -5.65 12.36 9.31
CA LEU A 30 -5.82 13.14 8.10
C LEU A 30 -7.20 13.81 8.14
N ASP A 31 -7.26 15.11 7.84
CA ASP A 31 -8.50 15.91 7.88
C ASP A 31 -9.30 15.83 9.21
N GLY A 32 -8.61 15.51 10.32
CA GLY A 32 -9.22 15.35 11.64
C GLY A 32 -9.88 13.99 11.87
N GLU A 33 -9.70 13.04 10.95
CA GLU A 33 -10.14 11.66 11.05
C GLU A 33 -8.92 10.74 11.23
N THR A 34 -9.07 9.70 12.04
CA THR A 34 -8.03 8.68 12.22
C THR A 34 -8.20 7.61 11.15
N HIS A 35 -7.12 7.32 10.44
CA HIS A 35 -7.04 6.30 9.42
C HIS A 35 -5.92 5.32 9.73
N ASP A 36 -6.02 4.12 9.16
CA ASP A 36 -4.97 3.14 9.18
C ASP A 36 -4.65 2.58 7.79
N LEU A 37 -3.40 2.17 7.61
CA LEU A 37 -2.91 1.49 6.42
C LEU A 37 -1.97 0.35 6.84
N HIS A 38 -2.17 -0.81 6.26
CA HIS A 38 -1.29 -1.95 6.47
C HIS A 38 -0.12 -1.96 5.49
N GLY A 39 1.07 -2.19 6.01
CA GLY A 39 2.27 -2.46 5.25
C GLY A 39 2.53 -3.96 5.14
N TYR A 40 2.85 -4.39 3.93
CA TYR A 40 3.04 -5.78 3.58
C TYR A 40 4.46 -6.04 3.12
N ARG A 41 4.96 -7.25 3.39
CA ARG A 41 6.18 -7.77 2.79
C ARG A 41 5.85 -9.00 1.97
N LYS A 42 6.41 -9.12 0.78
CA LYS A 42 6.24 -10.33 -0.02
C LYS A 42 7.07 -11.45 0.62
N ALA A 43 6.51 -12.64 0.74
CA ALA A 43 7.15 -13.74 1.48
C ALA A 43 8.55 -14.14 0.93
N ASP A 44 8.81 -13.87 -0.35
CA ASP A 44 10.08 -14.15 -1.03
C ASP A 44 11.06 -12.95 -1.07
N GLU A 45 10.69 -11.78 -0.53
CA GLU A 45 11.54 -10.59 -0.47
C GLU A 45 11.98 -10.27 0.97
N TYR A 46 13.25 -9.94 1.14
CA TYR A 46 13.86 -9.68 2.44
C TYR A 46 13.88 -8.19 2.83
N SER A 47 13.50 -7.30 1.91
CA SER A 47 13.64 -5.85 2.09
C SER A 47 12.52 -5.08 1.42
N GLY A 48 12.08 -3.98 2.04
CA GLY A 48 11.02 -3.12 1.53
C GLY A 48 9.64 -3.48 2.10
N ILE A 49 8.89 -2.45 2.49
CA ILE A 49 7.49 -2.54 2.86
C ILE A 49 6.68 -1.99 1.69
N PHE A 50 5.72 -2.77 1.25
CA PHE A 50 4.77 -2.42 0.24
C PHE A 50 3.46 -1.99 0.92
N VAL A 51 3.04 -0.74 0.70
CA VAL A 51 1.80 -0.19 1.24
C VAL A 51 0.86 0.13 0.07
N PRO A 52 0.03 -0.82 -0.36
CA PRO A 52 -0.99 -0.62 -1.39
C PRO A 52 -2.22 0.05 -0.80
N PHE A 53 -2.73 1.09 -1.45
CA PHE A 53 -3.95 1.74 -0.98
C PHE A 53 -4.85 2.18 -2.13
N ARG A 54 -6.13 2.26 -1.80
CA ARG A 54 -7.13 3.00 -2.58
C ARG A 54 -7.65 4.15 -1.74
N ASP A 55 -8.08 5.19 -2.42
CA ASP A 55 -8.71 6.34 -1.80
C ASP A 55 -9.82 6.85 -2.74
N LYS A 56 -10.58 7.87 -2.34
CA LYS A 56 -11.70 8.40 -3.13
C LYS A 56 -11.28 8.98 -4.49
N THR A 57 -9.99 9.26 -4.72
CA THR A 57 -9.47 9.64 -6.05
C THR A 57 -9.30 8.45 -7.00
N THR A 58 -9.24 7.21 -6.48
CA THR A 58 -9.00 5.99 -7.27
C THR A 58 -10.10 5.76 -8.30
N GLY A 59 -9.73 5.62 -9.58
CA GLY A 59 -10.65 5.44 -10.71
C GLY A 59 -11.36 6.72 -11.16
N GLN A 60 -11.12 7.86 -10.49
CA GLN A 60 -11.64 9.17 -10.89
C GLN A 60 -10.49 10.09 -11.36
N GLU A 61 -9.46 10.23 -10.54
CA GLU A 61 -8.30 11.12 -10.76
C GLU A 61 -6.97 10.34 -10.75
N THR A 62 -6.97 9.12 -10.22
CA THR A 62 -5.83 8.19 -10.20
C THR A 62 -6.23 6.83 -10.76
N ASP A 63 -5.26 5.97 -11.08
CA ASP A 63 -5.51 4.68 -11.73
C ASP A 63 -6.53 3.82 -10.98
N GLY A 64 -7.37 3.08 -11.72
CA GLY A 64 -8.42 2.24 -11.15
C GLY A 64 -7.89 1.09 -10.27
N GLY A 65 -6.63 0.71 -10.43
CA GLY A 65 -5.94 -0.28 -9.61
C GLY A 65 -5.55 0.20 -8.22
N GLY A 66 -5.46 1.52 -7.99
CA GLY A 66 -4.94 2.12 -6.76
C GLY A 66 -3.48 2.55 -6.89
N ARG A 67 -2.88 2.98 -5.78
CA ARG A 67 -1.49 3.47 -5.70
C ARG A 67 -0.69 2.73 -4.64
N TYR A 68 0.63 2.85 -4.71
CA TYR A 68 1.53 2.17 -3.77
C TYR A 68 2.57 3.13 -3.18
N LEU A 69 2.89 2.92 -1.92
CA LEU A 69 4.11 3.44 -1.30
C LEU A 69 5.09 2.28 -1.07
N GLY A 70 6.33 2.48 -1.52
CA GLY A 70 7.46 1.64 -1.13
C GLY A 70 8.20 2.33 0.01
N LEU A 71 8.34 1.64 1.14
CA LEU A 71 9.10 2.15 2.28
C LEU A 71 10.31 1.25 2.52
N GLU A 72 11.47 1.88 2.67
CA GLU A 72 12.71 1.22 3.06
C GLU A 72 13.15 1.82 4.41
N PRO A 73 12.64 1.31 5.54
CA PRO A 73 13.01 1.86 6.84
C PRO A 73 14.51 1.64 7.10
N GLU A 74 15.19 2.70 7.55
CA GLU A 74 16.57 2.60 8.04
C GLU A 74 16.56 1.94 9.43
N GLY A 75 16.41 0.61 9.49
CA GLY A 75 16.43 -0.16 10.73
C GLY A 75 15.23 -1.08 10.91
N ASP A 76 15.12 -1.66 12.10
CA ASP A 76 14.04 -2.58 12.44
C ASP A 76 12.78 -1.80 12.86
N LEU A 77 11.68 -1.99 12.14
CA LEU A 77 10.41 -1.32 12.42
C LEU A 77 9.89 -1.57 13.84
N SER A 78 10.25 -2.70 14.46
CA SER A 78 9.84 -2.98 15.85
C SER A 78 10.54 -2.08 16.87
N THR A 79 11.56 -1.33 16.45
CA THR A 79 12.31 -0.39 17.28
C THR A 79 11.99 1.08 17.00
N VAL A 80 11.16 1.36 15.99
CA VAL A 80 10.82 2.71 15.55
C VAL A 80 9.35 2.97 15.84
N GLU A 81 9.06 3.99 16.64
CA GLU A 81 7.68 4.33 17.03
C GLU A 81 6.93 5.12 15.94
N THR A 82 7.65 5.84 15.08
CA THR A 82 7.05 6.71 14.05
C THR A 82 7.79 6.58 12.72
N VAL A 83 7.04 6.38 11.64
CA VAL A 83 7.55 6.36 10.26
C VAL A 83 6.80 7.41 9.44
N THR A 84 7.51 8.08 8.54
CA THR A 84 6.89 9.02 7.60
C THR A 84 6.26 8.27 6.44
N LEU A 85 4.94 8.42 6.28
CA LEU A 85 4.24 8.05 5.05
C LEU A 85 4.14 9.28 4.14
N ASP A 86 4.99 9.37 3.13
CA ASP A 86 4.94 10.48 2.17
C ASP A 86 4.09 10.11 0.94
N PHE A 87 2.80 10.42 0.99
CA PHE A 87 1.87 10.20 -0.12
C PHE A 87 2.26 10.94 -1.41
N ASN A 88 3.16 11.94 -1.38
CA ASN A 88 3.67 12.57 -2.60
C ASN A 88 4.56 11.63 -3.41
N LEU A 89 5.12 10.59 -2.78
CA LEU A 89 5.90 9.55 -3.41
C LEU A 89 5.05 8.35 -3.86
N ALA A 90 3.73 8.41 -3.65
CA ALA A 90 2.83 7.35 -4.07
C ALA A 90 2.90 7.20 -5.60
N SER A 91 3.31 6.02 -6.02
CA SER A 91 3.57 5.70 -7.42
C SER A 91 2.47 4.79 -7.96
N THR A 92 2.12 4.99 -9.23
CA THR A 92 1.16 4.16 -9.92
C THR A 92 1.83 2.84 -10.33
N PRO A 93 1.16 1.68 -10.19
CA PRO A 93 1.65 0.42 -10.74
C PRO A 93 2.12 0.54 -12.19
N PHE A 94 3.13 -0.24 -12.59
CA PHE A 94 3.43 -0.44 -14.02
C PHE A 94 2.23 -0.98 -14.83
N CYS A 95 1.32 -1.73 -14.19
CA CYS A 95 0.13 -2.24 -14.86
C CYS A 95 -0.83 -1.15 -15.35
N ALA A 96 -0.80 0.06 -14.75
CA ALA A 96 -1.59 1.19 -15.22
C ALA A 96 -1.16 1.67 -16.61
N PHE A 97 0.10 1.41 -16.99
CA PHE A 97 0.65 1.80 -18.29
C PHE A 97 0.62 0.66 -19.31
N ASN A 98 0.46 -0.59 -18.86
CA ASN A 98 0.52 -1.76 -19.70
C ASN A 98 -0.23 -2.93 -19.07
N ASP A 99 -1.39 -3.26 -19.65
CA ASP A 99 -2.27 -4.37 -19.23
C ASP A 99 -1.61 -5.76 -19.29
N ALA A 100 -0.44 -5.89 -19.92
CA ALA A 100 0.34 -7.14 -19.88
C ALA A 100 1.00 -7.41 -18.52
N PHE A 101 0.97 -6.44 -17.58
CA PHE A 101 1.47 -6.62 -16.22
C PHE A 101 0.32 -6.77 -15.24
N ALA A 102 0.45 -7.73 -14.34
CA ALA A 102 -0.56 -8.05 -13.36
C ALA A 102 -0.45 -7.11 -12.13
N CYS A 103 -1.53 -6.38 -11.79
CA CYS A 103 -1.54 -5.50 -10.61
C CYS A 103 -1.87 -6.28 -9.34
N SER A 104 -1.10 -6.10 -8.26
CA SER A 104 -1.53 -6.53 -6.92
C SER A 104 -2.58 -5.56 -6.39
N LEU A 105 -3.85 -5.95 -6.37
CA LEU A 105 -4.93 -5.08 -5.92
C LEU A 105 -4.88 -4.85 -4.41
N PRO A 106 -4.99 -3.59 -3.94
CA PRO A 106 -5.03 -3.28 -2.51
C PRO A 106 -6.18 -4.03 -1.82
N PRO A 107 -5.93 -4.68 -0.66
CA PRO A 107 -6.99 -5.31 0.12
C PRO A 107 -7.97 -4.25 0.63
N GLU A 108 -9.20 -4.66 0.92
CA GLU A 108 -10.28 -3.76 1.36
C GLU A 108 -9.91 -2.99 2.64
N GLU A 109 -9.10 -3.59 3.53
CA GLU A 109 -8.58 -2.92 4.74
C GLU A 109 -7.74 -1.68 4.43
N ASN A 110 -7.11 -1.60 3.25
CA ASN A 110 -6.34 -0.43 2.81
C ASN A 110 -7.14 0.51 1.88
N TRP A 111 -8.47 0.46 1.93
CA TRP A 111 -9.32 1.40 1.19
C TRP A 111 -9.68 2.56 2.10
N LEU A 112 -9.05 3.70 1.85
CA LEU A 112 -9.29 4.92 2.58
C LEU A 112 -10.59 5.58 2.12
N GLU A 113 -11.50 5.84 3.06
CA GLU A 113 -12.74 6.59 2.80
C GLU A 113 -12.53 8.12 2.70
N THR A 114 -11.33 8.55 2.36
CA THR A 114 -10.93 9.97 2.19
C THR A 114 -10.24 10.17 0.84
N THR A 115 -9.97 11.43 0.48
CA THR A 115 -9.32 11.82 -0.76
C THR A 115 -7.85 12.11 -0.50
N ILE A 116 -6.94 11.43 -1.20
CA ILE A 116 -5.49 11.70 -1.11
C ILE A 116 -5.06 12.46 -2.38
N GLU A 117 -5.01 13.80 -2.31
CA GLU A 117 -4.70 14.68 -3.44
C GLU A 117 -3.19 14.78 -3.80
N ALA A 118 -2.34 14.09 -3.05
CA ALA A 118 -0.88 14.02 -3.20
C ALA A 118 -0.44 12.76 -3.96
N GLY A 119 0.71 12.80 -4.66
CA GLY A 119 1.27 11.66 -5.41
C GLY A 119 1.09 11.77 -6.93
N GLU A 120 1.38 10.70 -7.66
CA GLU A 120 1.17 10.65 -9.11
C GLU A 120 -0.34 10.77 -9.44
N ARG A 121 -0.66 11.60 -10.43
CA ARG A 121 -2.03 11.79 -10.94
C ARG A 121 -2.17 11.07 -12.28
N GLY A 122 -3.30 10.40 -12.49
CA GLY A 122 -3.63 9.83 -13.79
C GLY A 122 -3.77 10.95 -14.82
N TYR A 123 -3.15 10.79 -15.99
CA TYR A 123 -3.29 11.70 -17.12
C TYR A 123 -4.30 11.18 -18.14
#